data_AF-A0A8J7T0J1-F1
#
_entry.id   AF-A0A8J7T0J1-F1
#
_cell.length_a   1.000
_cell.length_b   1.000
_cell.length_c   1.000
_cell.angle_alpha   90.00
_cell.angle_beta   90.00
_cell.angle_gamma   90.00
#
_symmetry.space_group_name_H-M   'P 1'
#
loop_
_entity.id
_entity.type
_entity.pdbx_description
1 polymer ?
#
loop_
_entity_poly.entity_id
_entity_poly.type
_entity_poly.pdbx_seq_one_letter_code
_entity_poly.pdbx_strand_id
1 'polypeptide(L)'
;MRGLRLTAAVAAAILLAAGAARGEEAPLGAKLGGATSRPAAGADSFALPAANLPPDRLARFFEGQRLFNLAFVKAPSPVPGLAGLGPTFNRPSCGACHTKDGRGQPPAGPGDALMQMVVRLGAADPRRGVFGRPDPRYGIQLNDRAIEGVPAEGRAEIAWEEIAGRYADGDAYRLRRPRIAIRALAFGPLGRETAHSPRIAPQLVGMGLLEAVPAEDLQRQASANKENPDGVRGVVRGAGGTPGRFGWRAEQPSVRAQIAAALINDMGLTTSLHPAKNCPPAQAACRAADPGPRPNVPDEALDTMTFYVSTLAVPERRDVANPEVRR
;
A
#
# COMPACT_ATOMS: atom_id res chain seq x y z
N MET A 1 79.35 -26.13 -12.61
CA MET A 1 78.44 -25.78 -11.48
C MET A 1 78.26 -24.26 -11.52
N ARG A 2 77.22 -23.73 -12.18
CA ARG A 2 75.93 -23.31 -11.58
C ARG A 2 76.15 -22.63 -10.21
N GLY A 3 75.84 -21.37 -9.93
CA GLY A 3 75.13 -20.27 -10.62
C GLY A 3 75.54 -18.94 -9.94
N LEU A 4 75.69 -17.87 -10.70
CA LEU A 4 74.71 -16.81 -10.98
C LEU A 4 74.66 -15.70 -9.90
N ARG A 5 75.43 -14.64 -10.19
CA ARG A 5 75.32 -13.29 -9.61
C ARG A 5 74.03 -12.65 -10.11
N LEU A 6 73.31 -11.94 -9.25
CA LEU A 6 72.22 -11.03 -9.67
C LEU A 6 72.44 -9.65 -9.05
N THR A 7 72.67 -8.71 -9.96
CA THR A 7 72.80 -7.26 -9.78
C THR A 7 71.44 -6.55 -9.81
N ALA A 8 71.32 -5.53 -8.96
CA ALA A 8 70.61 -4.26 -9.07
C ALA A 8 69.40 -4.05 -10.04
N ALA A 9 68.28 -3.66 -9.41
CA ALA A 9 67.43 -2.48 -9.63
C ALA A 9 66.95 -2.08 -11.05
N VAL A 10 65.61 -1.98 -11.23
CA VAL A 10 64.91 -0.90 -11.98
C VAL A 10 63.52 -0.65 -11.34
N ALA A 11 63.08 0.60 -11.43
CA ALA A 11 62.03 1.29 -10.71
C ALA A 11 60.55 1.03 -11.12
N ALA A 12 59.67 1.36 -10.17
CA ALA A 12 58.35 1.99 -10.23
C ALA A 12 57.47 1.88 -11.50
N ALA A 13 56.23 1.40 -11.30
CA ALA A 13 55.03 2.01 -11.88
C ALA A 13 53.80 1.76 -10.98
N ILE A 14 53.19 2.86 -10.55
CA ILE A 14 51.85 2.93 -9.94
C ILE A 14 50.81 2.64 -11.02
N LEU A 15 49.81 1.83 -10.71
CA LEU A 15 48.43 2.03 -11.19
C LEU A 15 47.47 1.26 -10.29
N LEU A 16 46.67 2.03 -9.54
CA LEU A 16 45.44 1.56 -8.92
C LEU A 16 44.54 0.96 -10.01
N ALA A 17 44.14 -0.29 -9.83
CA ALA A 17 42.90 -0.79 -10.41
C ALA A 17 41.93 -1.08 -9.26
N ALA A 18 41.28 -0.01 -8.80
CA ALA A 18 39.98 -0.12 -8.16
C ALA A 18 39.01 -0.69 -9.20
N GLY A 19 38.84 -2.01 -9.20
CA GLY A 19 37.84 -2.70 -9.99
C GLY A 19 36.48 -2.65 -9.29
N ALA A 20 35.89 -1.46 -9.20
CA ALA A 20 34.44 -1.37 -9.15
C ALA A 20 33.93 -1.61 -10.56
N ALA A 21 33.48 -2.82 -10.84
CA ALA A 21 32.70 -3.09 -12.04
C ALA A 21 31.69 -4.21 -11.78
N ARG A 22 30.47 -3.74 -11.55
CA ARG A 22 29.21 -4.31 -12.03
C ARG A 22 28.84 -5.64 -11.41
N GLY A 23 27.93 -5.55 -10.44
CA GLY A 23 26.94 -6.61 -10.30
C GLY A 23 26.35 -6.85 -11.70
N GLU A 24 26.52 -8.05 -12.23
CA GLU A 24 25.65 -8.53 -13.28
C GLU A 24 24.24 -8.35 -12.74
N GLU A 25 23.52 -7.34 -13.24
CA GLU A 25 22.08 -7.39 -13.26
C GLU A 25 21.75 -8.67 -14.04
N ALA A 26 21.55 -9.78 -13.34
CA ALA A 26 20.81 -10.89 -13.89
C ALA A 26 19.52 -10.26 -14.41
N PRO A 27 19.26 -10.25 -15.74
CA PRO A 27 18.07 -9.61 -16.27
C PRO A 27 16.92 -10.29 -15.54
N LEU A 28 16.19 -9.50 -14.72
CA LEU A 28 15.17 -10.03 -13.82
C LEU A 28 14.33 -11.04 -14.62
N GLY A 29 14.47 -12.33 -14.33
CA GLY A 29 13.90 -13.38 -15.18
C GLY A 29 12.37 -13.24 -15.27
N ALA A 30 11.72 -14.15 -16.01
CA ALA A 30 10.25 -14.12 -16.08
C ALA A 30 9.58 -14.20 -14.69
N LYS A 31 10.23 -14.84 -13.72
CA LYS A 31 9.72 -15.11 -12.36
C LYS A 31 10.14 -14.04 -11.35
N LEU A 32 9.48 -12.88 -11.38
CA LEU A 32 9.77 -11.78 -10.44
C LEU A 32 9.52 -12.12 -8.97
N GLY A 33 8.60 -13.05 -8.68
CA GLY A 33 8.39 -13.60 -7.34
C GLY A 33 9.22 -14.86 -7.03
N GLY A 34 10.21 -15.19 -7.86
CA GLY A 34 10.95 -16.45 -7.77
C GLY A 34 10.01 -17.66 -7.87
N ALA A 35 10.14 -18.61 -6.95
CA ALA A 35 9.32 -19.81 -6.88
C ALA A 35 7.84 -19.56 -6.54
N THR A 36 7.46 -18.34 -6.13
CA THR A 36 6.06 -17.96 -5.91
C THR A 36 5.34 -17.55 -7.20
N SER A 37 6.09 -17.29 -8.27
CA SER A 37 5.54 -16.75 -9.52
C SER A 37 4.70 -17.77 -10.27
N ARG A 38 3.59 -17.31 -10.88
CA ARG A 38 2.75 -18.15 -11.75
C ARG A 38 2.63 -17.55 -13.15
N PRO A 39 2.60 -18.38 -14.21
CA PRO A 39 2.08 -17.93 -15.49
C PRO A 39 0.60 -17.60 -15.30
N ALA A 40 0.21 -16.38 -15.64
CA ALA A 40 -1.15 -15.91 -15.53
C ALA A 40 -1.47 -14.93 -16.65
N ALA A 41 -2.67 -15.08 -17.21
CA ALA A 41 -3.21 -14.18 -18.22
C ALA A 41 -4.68 -13.92 -17.91
N GLY A 42 -5.13 -12.69 -18.16
CA GLY A 42 -6.52 -12.28 -17.95
C GLY A 42 -6.77 -11.61 -16.61
N ALA A 43 -8.05 -11.41 -16.31
CA ALA A 43 -8.49 -10.50 -15.26
C ALA A 43 -8.14 -10.98 -13.84
N ASP A 44 -7.98 -12.28 -13.60
CA ASP A 44 -7.74 -12.85 -12.27
C ASP A 44 -6.26 -13.11 -11.99
N SER A 45 -5.36 -12.56 -12.81
CA SER A 45 -3.92 -12.82 -12.72
C SER A 45 -3.32 -12.48 -11.36
N PHE A 46 -3.90 -11.53 -10.63
CA PHE A 46 -3.44 -11.09 -9.31
C PHE A 46 -4.10 -11.83 -8.14
N ALA A 47 -5.08 -12.69 -8.40
CA ALA A 47 -5.88 -13.39 -7.40
C ALA A 47 -5.49 -14.87 -7.22
N LEU A 48 -4.36 -15.28 -7.79
CA LEU A 48 -3.90 -16.67 -7.76
C LEU A 48 -3.01 -16.94 -6.53
N PRO A 49 -3.07 -18.13 -5.92
CA PRO A 49 -2.16 -18.52 -4.85
C PRO A 49 -0.73 -18.61 -5.38
N ALA A 50 0.29 -18.41 -4.54
CA ALA A 50 1.69 -18.61 -4.91
C ALA A 50 1.94 -20.00 -5.55
N ALA A 51 2.85 -20.09 -6.52
CA ALA A 51 3.14 -21.34 -7.23
C ALA A 51 3.63 -22.47 -6.31
N ASN A 52 4.44 -22.13 -5.32
CA ASN A 52 5.00 -23.03 -4.33
C ASN A 52 4.11 -23.20 -3.08
N LEU A 53 2.85 -22.72 -3.10
CA LEU A 53 1.94 -22.91 -1.97
C LEU A 53 1.59 -24.40 -1.81
N PRO A 54 1.87 -25.02 -0.65
CA PRO A 54 1.55 -26.43 -0.43
C PRO A 54 0.04 -26.72 -0.57
N PRO A 55 -0.36 -27.89 -1.10
CA PRO A 55 -1.78 -28.21 -1.31
C PRO A 55 -2.64 -28.15 -0.05
N ASP A 56 -2.11 -28.55 1.11
CA ASP A 56 -2.79 -28.51 2.42
C ASP A 56 -3.08 -27.07 2.91
N ARG A 57 -2.44 -26.07 2.30
CA ARG A 57 -2.67 -24.65 2.60
C ARG A 57 -3.69 -23.98 1.68
N LEU A 58 -4.12 -24.62 0.60
CA LEU A 58 -5.06 -24.03 -0.37
C LEU A 58 -6.42 -23.71 0.25
N ALA A 59 -6.91 -24.55 1.16
CA ALA A 59 -8.18 -24.29 1.86
C ALA A 59 -8.14 -22.96 2.63
N ARG A 60 -7.04 -22.70 3.35
CA ARG A 60 -6.85 -21.43 4.08
C ARG A 60 -6.72 -20.24 3.12
N PHE A 61 -6.07 -20.41 1.97
CA PHE A 61 -5.96 -19.37 0.95
C PHE A 61 -7.34 -18.94 0.44
N PHE A 62 -8.17 -19.89 0.02
CA PHE A 62 -9.50 -19.59 -0.51
C PHE A 62 -10.47 -19.10 0.57
N GLU A 63 -10.32 -19.55 1.82
CA GLU A 63 -11.07 -18.96 2.93
C GLU A 63 -10.68 -17.50 3.17
N GLY A 64 -9.38 -17.17 3.12
CA GLY A 64 -8.93 -15.78 3.20
C GLY A 64 -9.41 -14.93 2.02
N GLN A 65 -9.44 -15.49 0.81
CA GLN A 65 -10.04 -14.84 -0.35
C GLN A 65 -11.53 -14.57 -0.15
N ARG A 66 -12.26 -15.53 0.41
CA ARG A 66 -13.69 -15.39 0.72
C ARG A 66 -13.90 -14.24 1.71
N LEU A 67 -13.18 -14.24 2.83
CA LEU A 67 -13.26 -13.18 3.85
C LEU A 67 -12.89 -11.80 3.27
N PHE A 68 -11.87 -11.74 2.42
CA PHE A 68 -11.40 -10.51 1.77
C PHE A 68 -12.47 -9.88 0.86
N ASN A 69 -13.24 -10.70 0.14
CA ASN A 69 -14.25 -10.25 -0.81
C ASN A 69 -15.63 -10.05 -0.20
N LEU A 70 -15.87 -10.61 0.99
CA LEU A 70 -17.17 -10.57 1.63
C LEU A 70 -17.49 -9.16 2.16
N ALA A 71 -18.72 -8.70 1.89
CA ALA A 71 -19.21 -7.43 2.39
C ALA A 71 -19.71 -7.56 3.83
N PHE A 72 -19.09 -6.80 4.75
CA PHE A 72 -19.57 -6.65 6.11
C PHE A 72 -20.84 -5.78 6.14
N VAL A 73 -21.69 -6.03 7.14
CA VAL A 73 -22.96 -5.31 7.32
C VAL A 73 -23.08 -4.72 8.73
N LYS A 74 -23.99 -3.75 8.87
CA LYS A 74 -24.36 -3.17 10.18
C LYS A 74 -24.82 -4.30 11.11
N ALA A 75 -24.41 -4.23 12.38
CA ALA A 75 -24.92 -5.14 13.41
C ALA A 75 -26.36 -4.77 13.83
N PRO A 76 -27.19 -5.75 14.24
CA PRO A 76 -26.93 -7.20 14.21
C PRO A 76 -27.05 -7.79 12.79
N SER A 77 -26.40 -8.93 12.55
CA SER A 77 -26.55 -9.72 11.31
C SER A 77 -26.98 -11.13 11.67
N PRO A 78 -27.94 -11.74 10.93
CA PRO A 78 -28.29 -13.14 11.11
C PRO A 78 -27.18 -14.09 10.62
N VAL A 79 -26.21 -13.60 9.83
CA VAL A 79 -25.08 -14.40 9.35
C VAL A 79 -23.88 -14.20 10.29
N PRO A 80 -23.43 -15.26 11.00
CA PRO A 80 -22.26 -15.18 11.87
C PRO A 80 -21.03 -14.67 11.12
N GLY A 81 -20.27 -13.77 11.76
CA GLY A 81 -19.02 -13.23 11.22
C GLY A 81 -19.16 -12.11 10.18
N LEU A 82 -20.38 -11.71 9.79
CA LEU A 82 -20.59 -10.61 8.83
C LEU A 82 -21.02 -9.29 9.48
N ALA A 83 -21.45 -9.35 10.75
CA ALA A 83 -21.81 -8.16 11.52
C ALA A 83 -20.54 -7.39 11.93
N GLY A 84 -20.62 -6.06 11.87
CA GLY A 84 -19.61 -5.20 12.46
C GLY A 84 -19.16 -4.03 11.58
N LEU A 85 -19.73 -3.85 10.39
CA LEU A 85 -19.43 -2.71 9.53
C LEU A 85 -19.52 -1.42 10.37
N GLY A 86 -18.45 -0.63 10.35
CA GLY A 86 -18.35 0.50 11.24
C GLY A 86 -19.36 1.61 10.92
N PRO A 87 -19.59 2.55 11.85
CA PRO A 87 -20.65 3.53 11.70
C PRO A 87 -20.43 4.49 10.53
N THR A 88 -19.17 4.83 10.25
CA THR A 88 -18.71 5.51 9.05
C THR A 88 -17.67 4.62 8.36
N PHE A 89 -17.70 4.59 7.04
CA PHE A 89 -16.82 3.75 6.22
C PHE A 89 -16.69 4.30 4.80
N ASN A 90 -15.69 3.83 4.05
CA ASN A 90 -15.63 3.99 2.62
C ASN A 90 -16.29 2.79 1.93
N ARG A 91 -15.80 1.57 2.15
CA ARG A 91 -16.29 0.36 1.45
C ARG A 91 -16.53 -0.81 2.41
N PRO A 92 -17.51 -1.69 2.13
CA PRO A 92 -17.86 -2.78 3.04
C PRO A 92 -17.04 -4.05 2.84
N SER A 93 -16.14 -4.13 1.84
CA SER A 93 -15.21 -5.24 1.64
C SER A 93 -13.86 -4.76 1.10
N CYS A 94 -12.79 -5.53 1.33
CA CYS A 94 -11.47 -5.21 0.78
C CYS A 94 -11.49 -5.28 -0.76
N GLY A 95 -12.17 -6.29 -1.33
CA GLY A 95 -12.32 -6.47 -2.78
C GLY A 95 -13.06 -5.35 -3.51
N ALA A 96 -13.89 -4.56 -2.81
CA ALA A 96 -14.53 -3.38 -3.40
C ALA A 96 -13.52 -2.26 -3.73
N CYS A 97 -12.43 -2.17 -2.97
CA CYS A 97 -11.30 -1.27 -3.27
C CYS A 97 -10.24 -1.95 -4.13
N HIS A 98 -9.91 -3.21 -3.83
CA HIS A 98 -8.87 -4.01 -4.47
C HIS A 98 -9.49 -5.04 -5.40
N THR A 99 -10.19 -4.56 -6.43
CA THR A 99 -10.91 -5.45 -7.35
C THR A 99 -9.95 -6.42 -8.02
N LYS A 100 -10.19 -7.72 -7.82
CA LYS A 100 -9.33 -8.82 -8.28
C LYS A 100 -7.87 -8.66 -7.81
N ASP A 101 -7.69 -8.14 -6.60
CA ASP A 101 -6.39 -7.87 -5.95
C ASP A 101 -5.48 -6.91 -6.73
N GLY A 102 -6.05 -6.25 -7.73
CA GLY A 102 -5.38 -5.32 -8.63
C GLY A 102 -5.35 -3.90 -8.11
N ARG A 103 -4.74 -3.05 -8.92
CA ARG A 103 -4.71 -1.61 -8.69
C ARG A 103 -6.11 -1.03 -8.88
N GLY A 104 -6.51 -0.18 -7.93
CA GLY A 104 -7.73 0.61 -8.03
C GLY A 104 -7.70 1.56 -9.23
N GLN A 105 -8.86 2.11 -9.54
CA GLN A 105 -9.10 3.04 -10.62
C GLN A 105 -9.56 4.39 -10.06
N PRO A 106 -9.11 5.50 -10.67
CA PRO A 106 -9.72 6.80 -10.39
C PRO A 106 -11.19 6.84 -10.83
N PRO A 107 -11.99 7.81 -10.35
CA PRO A 107 -13.33 8.04 -10.89
C PRO A 107 -13.27 8.28 -12.41
N ALA A 108 -14.27 7.77 -13.13
CA ALA A 108 -14.32 7.84 -14.59
C ALA A 108 -14.57 9.28 -15.09
N GLY A 109 -15.41 10.02 -14.37
CA GLY A 109 -15.70 11.42 -14.64
C GLY A 109 -15.78 12.30 -13.37
N PRO A 110 -15.89 13.62 -13.56
CA PRO A 110 -16.12 14.55 -12.45
C PRO A 110 -17.43 14.24 -11.72
N GLY A 111 -17.38 14.18 -10.39
CA GLY A 111 -18.55 13.90 -9.54
C GLY A 111 -18.84 12.41 -9.29
N ASP A 112 -18.19 11.51 -10.03
CA ASP A 112 -18.29 10.07 -9.77
C ASP A 112 -17.72 9.71 -8.40
N ALA A 113 -18.29 8.67 -7.79
CA ALA A 113 -17.87 8.22 -6.47
C ALA A 113 -16.45 7.62 -6.52
N LEU A 114 -15.68 7.86 -5.46
CA LEU A 114 -14.32 7.34 -5.31
C LEU A 114 -14.32 5.87 -4.91
N MET A 115 -14.69 4.98 -5.84
CA MET A 115 -14.91 3.55 -5.55
C MET A 115 -13.71 2.84 -4.96
N GLN A 116 -12.51 3.14 -5.42
CA GLN A 116 -11.26 2.45 -5.08
C GLN A 116 -10.18 3.42 -4.59
N MET A 117 -10.61 4.56 -4.04
CA MET A 117 -9.73 5.59 -3.50
C MET A 117 -10.26 6.09 -2.16
N VAL A 118 -9.34 6.48 -1.29
CA VAL A 118 -9.64 7.16 -0.03
C VAL A 118 -8.99 8.53 -0.01
N VAL A 119 -9.52 9.46 0.79
CA VAL A 119 -8.90 10.77 1.01
C VAL A 119 -8.41 10.85 2.45
N ARG A 120 -7.09 10.85 2.61
CA ARG A 120 -6.45 11.04 3.91
C ARG A 120 -6.47 12.50 4.31
N LEU A 121 -6.64 12.75 5.60
CA LEU A 121 -6.73 14.07 6.20
C LEU A 121 -5.66 14.24 7.27
N GLY A 122 -5.21 15.47 7.45
CA GLY A 122 -4.44 15.89 8.61
C GLY A 122 -3.57 17.10 8.32
N ALA A 123 -2.95 17.65 9.36
CA ALA A 123 -2.04 18.77 9.20
C ALA A 123 -0.86 18.37 8.31
N ALA A 124 -0.61 19.15 7.26
CA ALA A 124 0.60 18.97 6.47
C ALA A 124 1.82 19.18 7.37
N ASP A 125 2.68 18.17 7.48
CA ASP A 125 3.96 18.29 8.17
C ASP A 125 5.08 18.30 7.11
N PRO A 126 5.63 19.48 6.77
CA PRO A 126 6.70 19.61 5.77
C PRO A 126 7.97 18.85 6.18
N ARG A 127 8.20 18.64 7.48
CA ARG A 127 9.41 17.99 8.01
C ARG A 127 9.32 16.47 7.91
N ARG A 128 8.11 15.92 7.99
CA ARG A 128 7.90 14.47 7.94
C ARG A 128 7.40 13.98 6.59
N GLY A 129 6.88 14.84 5.72
CA GLY A 129 6.33 14.43 4.43
C GLY A 129 5.15 13.46 4.57
N VAL A 130 4.46 13.49 5.71
CA VAL A 130 3.23 12.75 6.04
C VAL A 130 2.25 13.72 6.70
N PHE A 131 0.99 13.31 6.86
CA PHE A 131 0.08 14.06 7.72
C PHE A 131 0.49 13.85 9.18
N GLY A 132 0.66 14.96 9.90
CA GLY A 132 0.99 14.95 11.32
C GLY A 132 -0.27 14.74 12.15
N ARG A 133 -0.84 15.84 12.65
CA ARG A 133 -2.03 15.82 13.52
C ARG A 133 -3.29 15.48 12.71
N PRO A 134 -4.17 14.58 13.18
CA PRO A 134 -5.47 14.34 12.56
C PRO A 134 -6.34 15.60 12.48
N ASP A 135 -7.29 15.63 11.56
CA ASP A 135 -8.34 16.63 11.59
C ASP A 135 -9.19 16.47 12.87
N PRO A 136 -9.53 17.57 13.59
CA PRO A 136 -10.24 17.48 14.87
C PRO A 136 -11.67 16.91 14.78
N ARG A 137 -12.29 16.92 13.60
CA ARG A 137 -13.68 16.49 13.37
C ARG A 137 -13.78 15.21 12.54
N TYR A 138 -12.81 15.00 11.65
CA TYR A 138 -12.81 13.92 10.67
C TYR A 138 -11.67 12.91 10.87
N GLY A 139 -10.75 13.15 11.81
CA GLY A 139 -9.64 12.23 12.05
C GLY A 139 -8.65 12.20 10.88
N ILE A 140 -8.21 10.99 10.51
CA ILE A 140 -7.11 10.81 9.54
C ILE A 140 -7.58 10.50 8.11
N GLN A 141 -8.89 10.35 7.90
CA GLN A 141 -9.48 9.91 6.64
C GLN A 141 -10.94 10.33 6.55
N LEU A 142 -11.38 10.74 5.36
CA LEU A 142 -12.78 11.03 5.09
C LEU A 142 -13.55 9.76 4.71
N ASN A 143 -14.57 9.41 5.49
CA ASN A 143 -15.50 8.32 5.22
C ASN A 143 -16.76 8.81 4.50
N ASP A 144 -16.92 8.43 3.23
CA ASP A 144 -17.99 8.92 2.34
C ASP A 144 -19.33 8.17 2.50
N ARG A 145 -19.38 7.16 3.38
CA ARG A 145 -20.59 6.40 3.69
C ARG A 145 -20.76 6.22 5.19
N ALA A 146 -21.99 5.87 5.56
CA ALA A 146 -22.36 5.57 6.94
C ALA A 146 -23.51 4.56 6.98
N ILE A 147 -23.67 3.93 8.13
CA ILE A 147 -24.84 3.10 8.42
C ILE A 147 -26.07 3.96 8.70
N GLU A 148 -27.26 3.35 8.65
CA GLU A 148 -28.51 4.02 9.01
C GLU A 148 -28.45 4.62 10.43
N GLY A 149 -28.87 5.89 10.54
CA GLY A 149 -28.86 6.67 11.79
C GLY A 149 -27.56 7.44 12.04
N VAL A 150 -26.55 7.28 11.18
CA VAL A 150 -25.26 7.98 11.28
C VAL A 150 -25.05 8.80 10.00
N PRO A 151 -24.72 10.10 10.09
CA PRO A 151 -24.38 10.88 8.91
C PRO A 151 -23.00 10.46 8.37
N ALA A 152 -22.90 10.31 7.05
CA ALA A 152 -21.60 10.20 6.38
C ALA A 152 -20.78 11.48 6.60
N GLU A 153 -19.46 11.36 6.63
CA GLU A 153 -18.60 12.48 7.02
C GLU A 153 -18.59 13.61 5.99
N GLY A 154 -18.62 13.24 4.71
CA GLY A 154 -18.68 14.16 3.59
C GLY A 154 -18.41 13.44 2.28
N ARG A 155 -18.27 14.20 1.20
CA ARG A 155 -17.98 13.67 -0.14
C ARG A 155 -16.70 14.28 -0.68
N ALA A 156 -15.81 13.44 -1.21
CA ALA A 156 -14.68 13.89 -2.00
C ALA A 156 -14.99 13.71 -3.49
N GLU A 157 -14.69 14.75 -4.27
CA GLU A 157 -14.82 14.79 -5.72
C GLU A 157 -13.46 15.06 -6.35
N ILE A 158 -13.15 14.36 -7.45
CA ILE A 158 -11.93 14.59 -8.23
C ILE A 158 -12.33 15.16 -9.58
N ALA A 159 -11.79 16.34 -9.90
CA ALA A 159 -11.77 16.87 -11.25
C ALA A 159 -10.35 16.78 -11.80
N TRP A 160 -10.20 16.43 -13.07
CA TRP A 160 -8.91 16.35 -13.73
C TRP A 160 -8.63 17.65 -14.48
N GLU A 161 -7.45 18.21 -14.22
CA GLU A 161 -6.90 19.31 -15.00
C GLU A 161 -5.77 18.78 -15.87
N GLU A 162 -5.83 19.07 -17.17
CA GLU A 162 -4.74 18.73 -18.07
C GLU A 162 -3.63 19.79 -17.94
N ILE A 163 -2.40 19.31 -17.77
CA ILE A 163 -1.21 20.15 -17.82
C ILE A 163 -0.33 19.68 -18.97
N ALA A 164 0.05 20.61 -19.85
CA ALA A 164 0.99 20.35 -20.93
C ALA A 164 2.41 20.68 -20.49
N GLY A 165 3.38 19.96 -21.04
CA GLY A 165 4.80 20.21 -20.81
C GLY A 165 5.66 19.63 -21.91
N ARG A 166 6.98 19.72 -21.74
CA ARG A 166 7.97 19.11 -22.61
C ARG A 166 8.98 18.34 -21.77
N TYR A 167 9.41 17.18 -22.27
CA TYR A 167 10.55 16.45 -21.72
C TYR A 167 11.86 17.19 -22.04
N ALA A 168 12.96 16.75 -21.45
CA ALA A 168 14.27 17.38 -21.63
C ALA A 168 14.80 17.27 -23.08
N ASP A 169 14.32 16.29 -23.84
CA ASP A 169 14.58 16.08 -25.27
C ASP A 169 13.68 16.93 -26.19
N GLY A 170 12.73 17.69 -25.62
CA GLY A 170 11.81 18.56 -26.35
C GLY A 170 10.45 17.95 -26.68
N ASP A 171 10.27 16.63 -26.47
CA ASP A 171 9.01 15.94 -26.76
C ASP A 171 7.87 16.46 -25.89
N ALA A 172 6.72 16.71 -26.51
CA ALA A 172 5.55 17.24 -25.80
C ALA A 172 4.81 16.13 -25.04
N TYR A 173 4.37 16.44 -23.82
CA TYR A 173 3.51 15.56 -23.04
C TYR A 173 2.28 16.31 -22.51
N ARG A 174 1.27 15.52 -22.14
CA ARG A 174 0.10 15.95 -21.37
C ARG A 174 -0.04 15.07 -20.15
N LEU A 175 -0.14 15.66 -18.96
CA LEU A 175 -0.41 14.96 -17.71
C LEU A 175 -1.76 15.39 -17.14
N ARG A 176 -2.37 14.50 -16.35
CA ARG A 176 -3.56 14.83 -15.58
C ARG A 176 -3.18 15.15 -14.14
N ARG A 177 -3.55 16.35 -13.67
CA ARG A 177 -3.42 16.77 -12.28
C ARG A 177 -4.79 16.66 -11.58
N PRO A 178 -4.90 15.94 -10.45
CA PRO A 178 -6.16 15.87 -9.73
C PRO A 178 -6.41 17.16 -8.95
N ARG A 179 -7.60 17.74 -9.09
CA ARG A 179 -8.16 18.77 -8.21
C ARG A 179 -9.20 18.12 -7.32
N ILE A 180 -8.98 18.16 -6.01
CA ILE A 180 -9.85 17.54 -5.02
C ILE A 180 -10.75 18.59 -4.40
N ALA A 181 -12.05 18.34 -4.38
CA ALA A 181 -13.01 19.13 -3.62
C ALA A 181 -13.65 18.24 -2.55
N ILE A 182 -13.68 18.71 -1.30
CA ILE A 182 -14.38 18.06 -0.21
C ILE A 182 -15.64 18.88 0.08
N ARG A 183 -16.80 18.24 -0.03
CA ARG A 183 -18.13 18.85 0.05
C ARG A 183 -19.03 18.11 1.03
N ALA A 184 -20.19 18.70 1.32
CA ALA A 184 -21.24 18.09 2.14
C ALA A 184 -20.74 17.58 3.51
N LEU A 185 -19.84 18.35 4.13
CA LEU A 185 -19.23 18.04 5.41
C LEU A 185 -20.26 18.07 6.55
N ALA A 186 -20.52 16.92 7.18
CA ALA A 186 -21.61 16.78 8.16
C ALA A 186 -21.29 17.35 9.55
N PHE A 187 -20.01 17.54 9.88
CA PHE A 187 -19.56 17.92 11.23
C PHE A 187 -18.93 19.32 11.27
N GLY A 188 -19.21 20.15 10.27
CA GLY A 188 -18.65 21.49 10.09
C GLY A 188 -17.39 21.50 9.21
N PRO A 189 -16.78 22.69 8.97
CA PRO A 189 -15.63 22.81 8.09
C PRO A 189 -14.41 22.02 8.59
N LEU A 190 -13.54 21.61 7.67
CA LEU A 190 -12.22 21.05 8.01
C LEU A 190 -11.43 22.02 8.90
N GLY A 191 -10.50 21.49 9.70
CA GLY A 191 -9.54 22.32 10.40
C GLY A 191 -8.75 23.23 9.45
N ARG A 192 -8.40 24.44 9.90
CA ARG A 192 -7.68 25.44 9.07
C ARG A 192 -6.34 24.94 8.54
N GLU A 193 -5.69 24.04 9.27
CA GLU A 193 -4.42 23.42 8.90
C GLU A 193 -4.57 22.07 8.20
N THR A 194 -5.81 21.57 8.05
CA THR A 194 -6.08 20.25 7.48
C THR A 194 -5.78 20.25 5.99
N ALA A 195 -4.77 19.49 5.60
CA ALA A 195 -4.49 19.13 4.22
C ALA A 195 -5.11 17.77 3.88
N HIS A 196 -5.15 17.46 2.58
CA HIS A 196 -5.74 16.22 2.08
C HIS A 196 -4.86 15.54 1.03
N SER A 197 -4.90 14.21 0.98
CA SER A 197 -4.13 13.38 0.05
C SER A 197 -5.01 12.25 -0.47
N PRO A 198 -5.44 12.29 -1.75
CA PRO A 198 -6.11 11.15 -2.35
C PRO A 198 -5.12 9.97 -2.43
N ARG A 199 -5.59 8.76 -2.12
CA ARG A 199 -4.80 7.52 -2.19
C ARG A 199 -5.63 6.47 -2.92
N ILE A 200 -5.10 5.94 -4.01
CA ILE A 200 -5.72 4.86 -4.78
C ILE A 200 -5.33 3.50 -4.21
N ALA A 201 -6.22 2.52 -4.21
CA ALA A 201 -5.91 1.17 -3.74
C ALA A 201 -4.74 0.58 -4.56
N PRO A 202 -3.61 0.19 -3.95
CA PRO A 202 -2.52 -0.47 -4.68
C PRO A 202 -2.86 -1.91 -5.05
N GLN A 203 -2.15 -2.48 -6.00
CA GLN A 203 -2.14 -3.92 -6.24
C GLN A 203 -1.54 -4.66 -5.03
N LEU A 204 -2.01 -5.88 -4.76
CA LEU A 204 -1.64 -6.64 -3.54
C LEU A 204 -0.63 -7.77 -3.77
N VAL A 205 -0.32 -8.09 -5.04
CA VAL A 205 0.64 -9.15 -5.36
C VAL A 205 2.03 -8.88 -4.79
N GLY A 206 2.67 -9.94 -4.27
CA GLY A 206 4.03 -9.87 -3.73
C GLY A 206 4.14 -9.19 -2.36
N MET A 207 3.04 -8.87 -1.68
CA MET A 207 3.10 -8.25 -0.35
C MET A 207 3.87 -9.11 0.67
N GLY A 208 3.69 -10.44 0.67
CA GLY A 208 4.48 -11.33 1.54
C GLY A 208 5.97 -11.37 1.20
N LEU A 209 6.34 -11.21 -0.07
CA LEU A 209 7.74 -11.12 -0.49
C LEU A 209 8.38 -9.80 -0.02
N LEU A 210 7.64 -8.70 -0.10
CA LEU A 210 8.09 -7.38 0.41
C LEU A 210 8.21 -7.37 1.93
N GLU A 211 7.32 -8.06 2.63
CA GLU A 211 7.41 -8.25 4.08
C GLU A 211 8.65 -9.04 4.48
N ALA A 212 9.00 -10.07 3.70
CA ALA A 212 10.15 -10.94 3.95
C ALA A 212 11.52 -10.27 3.75
N VAL A 213 11.58 -9.07 3.17
CA VAL A 213 12.83 -8.30 3.06
C VAL A 213 13.35 -7.95 4.46
N PRO A 214 14.58 -8.29 4.84
CA PRO A 214 15.09 -7.96 6.18
C PRO A 214 15.11 -6.46 6.47
N ALA A 215 14.91 -6.08 7.74
CA ALA A 215 14.87 -4.67 8.13
C ALA A 215 16.22 -3.97 7.88
N GLU A 216 17.31 -4.69 8.12
CA GLU A 216 18.68 -4.25 7.87
C GLU A 216 18.92 -3.96 6.38
N ASP A 217 18.26 -4.67 5.47
CA ASP A 217 18.40 -4.44 4.03
C ASP A 217 17.79 -3.08 3.65
N LEU A 218 16.64 -2.74 4.24
CA LEU A 218 16.02 -1.43 4.07
C LEU A 218 16.92 -0.31 4.63
N GLN A 219 17.55 -0.52 5.79
CA GLN A 219 18.47 0.44 6.39
C GLN A 219 19.74 0.62 5.55
N ARG A 220 20.30 -0.47 5.02
CA ARG A 220 21.46 -0.43 4.13
C ARG A 220 21.13 0.33 2.85
N GLN A 221 19.98 0.03 2.22
CA GLN A 221 19.54 0.76 1.02
C GLN A 221 19.31 2.25 1.30
N ALA A 222 18.67 2.60 2.41
CA ALA A 222 18.48 4.01 2.75
C ALA A 222 19.81 4.74 2.99
N SER A 223 20.75 4.10 3.69
CA SER A 223 22.08 4.66 3.94
C SER A 223 22.88 4.86 2.65
N ALA A 224 22.86 3.87 1.74
CA ALA A 224 23.53 3.97 0.45
C ALA A 224 22.97 5.11 -0.42
N ASN A 225 21.69 5.43 -0.28
CA ASN A 225 21.02 6.49 -1.03
C ASN A 225 20.86 7.81 -0.25
N LYS A 226 21.58 8.01 0.86
CA LYS A 226 21.41 9.20 1.71
C LYS A 226 21.78 10.51 1.00
N GLU A 227 22.77 10.44 0.12
CA GLU A 227 23.37 11.58 -0.59
C GLU A 227 23.46 11.30 -2.10
N ASN A 228 22.39 10.79 -2.70
CA ASN A 228 22.36 10.52 -4.14
C ASN A 228 22.46 11.84 -4.94
N PRO A 229 23.41 11.96 -5.90
CA PRO A 229 23.58 13.16 -6.72
C PRO A 229 22.36 13.58 -7.56
N ASP A 230 21.42 12.67 -7.81
CA ASP A 230 20.16 12.95 -8.52
C ASP A 230 19.08 13.63 -7.63
N GLY A 231 19.37 13.83 -6.34
CA GLY A 231 18.47 14.44 -5.37
C GLY A 231 17.50 13.47 -4.68
N VAL A 232 17.49 12.18 -5.05
CA VAL A 232 16.69 11.14 -4.39
C VAL A 232 17.36 10.72 -3.08
N ARG A 233 16.64 10.81 -1.96
CA ARG A 233 17.20 10.45 -0.65
C ARG A 233 16.55 9.19 -0.08
N GLY A 234 17.39 8.24 0.33
CA GLY A 234 16.97 7.06 1.06
C GLY A 234 16.49 7.41 2.48
N VAL A 235 15.25 7.04 2.80
CA VAL A 235 14.65 7.28 4.12
C VAL A 235 13.88 6.04 4.56
N VAL A 236 14.29 5.44 5.69
CA VAL A 236 13.47 4.44 6.39
C VAL A 236 12.54 5.15 7.36
N ARG A 237 11.23 4.93 7.18
CA ARG A 237 10.19 5.37 8.10
C ARG A 237 9.90 4.25 9.10
N GLY A 238 9.38 4.59 10.28
CA GLY A 238 9.06 3.58 11.29
C GLY A 238 8.90 4.16 12.69
N ALA A 239 8.49 3.32 13.62
CA ALA A 239 8.39 3.64 15.05
C ALA A 239 9.08 2.54 15.87
N GLY A 240 9.73 2.92 16.96
CA GLY A 240 10.36 1.96 17.88
C GLY A 240 11.39 1.03 17.21
N GLY A 241 12.09 1.51 16.18
CA GLY A 241 13.08 0.71 15.44
C GLY A 241 12.51 -0.25 14.40
N THR A 242 11.18 -0.38 14.27
CA THR A 242 10.56 -1.23 13.25
C THR A 242 10.29 -0.42 11.97
N PRO A 243 10.86 -0.82 10.80
CA PRO A 243 10.57 -0.15 9.54
C PRO A 243 9.10 -0.27 9.14
N GLY A 244 8.53 0.84 8.69
CA GLY A 244 7.29 0.82 7.92
C GLY A 244 7.57 0.33 6.49
N ARG A 245 6.63 -0.42 5.94
CA ARG A 245 6.76 -1.12 4.65
C ARG A 245 5.57 -0.86 3.73
N PHE A 246 4.37 -0.82 4.30
CA PHE A 246 3.12 -0.83 3.56
C PHE A 246 2.34 0.49 3.68
N GLY A 247 1.45 0.67 2.71
CA GLY A 247 0.74 1.92 2.47
C GLY A 247 1.58 2.93 1.70
N TRP A 248 0.93 3.95 1.12
CA TRP A 248 1.55 4.94 0.24
C TRP A 248 2.71 5.74 0.84
N ARG A 249 2.83 5.76 2.17
CA ARG A 249 3.91 6.46 2.87
C ARG A 249 4.68 5.55 3.82
N ALA A 250 4.63 4.23 3.60
CA ALA A 250 5.30 3.23 4.43
C ALA A 250 4.95 3.40 5.93
N GLU A 251 3.65 3.47 6.21
CA GLU A 251 3.12 3.73 7.55
C GLU A 251 2.96 2.45 8.37
N GLN A 252 2.83 1.29 7.71
CA GLN A 252 2.50 0.02 8.34
C GLN A 252 3.68 -0.98 8.25
N PRO A 253 4.08 -1.63 9.36
CA PRO A 253 5.29 -2.45 9.42
C PRO A 253 5.13 -3.86 8.85
N SER A 254 3.90 -4.36 8.72
CA SER A 254 3.59 -5.74 8.34
C SER A 254 2.31 -5.79 7.50
N VAL A 255 2.10 -6.89 6.77
CA VAL A 255 0.86 -7.13 6.02
C VAL A 255 -0.33 -7.19 6.99
N ARG A 256 -0.16 -7.85 8.14
CA ARG A 256 -1.18 -7.90 9.20
C ARG A 256 -1.55 -6.51 9.71
N ALA A 257 -0.56 -5.65 9.97
CA ALA A 257 -0.81 -4.28 10.41
C ALA A 257 -1.49 -3.44 9.32
N GLN A 258 -1.10 -3.63 8.05
CA GLN A 258 -1.76 -2.96 6.92
C GLN A 258 -3.22 -3.36 6.79
N ILE A 259 -3.56 -4.65 6.93
CA ILE A 259 -4.94 -5.13 6.90
C ILE A 259 -5.72 -4.57 8.08
N ALA A 260 -5.18 -4.65 9.30
CA ALA A 260 -5.83 -4.10 10.48
C ALA A 260 -6.09 -2.59 10.37
N ALA A 261 -5.13 -1.83 9.83
CA ALA A 261 -5.27 -0.41 9.59
C ALA A 261 -6.33 -0.10 8.52
N ALA A 262 -6.43 -0.90 7.45
CA ALA A 262 -7.47 -0.75 6.43
C ALA A 262 -8.86 -1.09 7.01
N LEU A 263 -8.98 -2.17 7.78
CA LEU A 263 -10.24 -2.56 8.45
C LEU A 263 -10.81 -1.43 9.28
N ILE A 264 -10.00 -0.77 10.12
CA ILE A 264 -10.50 0.31 10.98
C ILE A 264 -10.73 1.64 10.25
N ASN A 265 -9.90 1.97 9.25
CA ASN A 265 -9.99 3.27 8.58
C ASN A 265 -10.97 3.28 7.42
N ASP A 266 -11.02 2.20 6.64
CA ASP A 266 -11.77 2.14 5.38
C ASP A 266 -13.15 1.47 5.57
N MET A 267 -13.28 0.64 6.61
CA MET A 267 -14.48 -0.18 6.87
C MET A 267 -15.05 0.06 8.27
N GLY A 268 -14.32 0.75 9.14
CA GLY A 268 -14.68 1.02 10.54
C GLY A 268 -14.72 -0.22 11.45
N LEU A 269 -14.08 -1.32 11.04
CA LEU A 269 -14.03 -2.60 11.74
C LEU A 269 -12.88 -2.62 12.76
N THR A 270 -13.18 -3.00 14.00
CA THR A 270 -12.18 -3.16 15.06
C THR A 270 -11.48 -4.51 15.00
N THR A 271 -10.21 -4.53 15.41
CA THR A 271 -9.37 -5.73 15.56
C THR A 271 -8.65 -5.69 16.91
N SER A 272 -7.92 -6.75 17.27
CA SER A 272 -7.03 -6.71 18.45
C SER A 272 -5.96 -5.61 18.37
N LEU A 273 -5.51 -5.27 17.15
CA LEU A 273 -4.52 -4.21 16.90
C LEU A 273 -5.15 -2.80 16.94
N HIS A 274 -6.45 -2.69 16.65
CA HIS A 274 -7.21 -1.44 16.67
C HIS A 274 -8.57 -1.66 17.36
N PRO A 275 -8.61 -1.71 18.70
CA PRO A 275 -9.82 -2.07 19.44
C PRO A 275 -10.83 -0.92 19.59
N ALA A 276 -10.40 0.32 19.33
CA ALA A 276 -11.23 1.51 19.47
C ALA A 276 -11.94 1.86 18.14
N LYS A 277 -13.20 2.27 18.21
CA LYS A 277 -13.95 2.80 17.05
C LYS A 277 -13.26 4.02 16.46
N ASN A 278 -13.25 4.13 15.14
CA ASN A 278 -12.83 5.34 14.43
C ASN A 278 -13.97 6.37 14.40
N CYS A 279 -14.29 6.94 15.57
CA CYS A 279 -15.33 7.98 15.71
C CYS A 279 -14.74 9.21 16.40
N PRO A 280 -14.29 10.23 15.66
CA PRO A 280 -13.84 11.50 16.23
C PRO A 280 -14.86 12.12 17.19
N PRO A 281 -14.43 12.94 18.18
CA PRO A 281 -15.31 13.47 19.22
C PRO A 281 -16.54 14.23 18.69
N ALA A 282 -16.41 14.91 17.55
CA ALA A 282 -17.51 15.65 16.92
C ALA A 282 -18.65 14.74 16.41
N GLN A 283 -18.40 13.44 16.23
CA GLN A 283 -19.34 12.51 15.59
C GLN A 283 -20.18 11.75 16.63
N ALA A 284 -21.11 12.45 17.29
CA ALA A 284 -21.92 11.89 18.38
C ALA A 284 -22.68 10.61 17.98
N ALA A 285 -23.33 10.59 16.81
CA ALA A 285 -24.06 9.42 16.31
C ALA A 285 -23.13 8.21 16.05
N CYS A 286 -21.94 8.43 15.49
CA CYS A 286 -20.91 7.39 15.31
C CYS A 286 -20.51 6.78 16.67
N ARG A 287 -20.27 7.63 17.68
CA ARG A 287 -19.90 7.20 19.02
C ARG A 287 -21.02 6.43 19.71
N ALA A 288 -22.27 6.82 19.51
CA ALA A 288 -23.46 6.15 20.06
C ALA A 288 -23.83 4.85 19.34
N ALA A 289 -23.46 4.68 18.07
CA ALA A 289 -23.81 3.49 17.29
C ALA A 289 -23.30 2.20 17.94
N ASP A 290 -24.15 1.17 17.89
CA ASP A 290 -23.84 -0.18 18.35
C ASP A 290 -22.60 -0.70 17.60
N PRO A 291 -21.50 -1.00 18.31
CA PRO A 291 -20.30 -1.56 17.69
C PRO A 291 -20.50 -2.96 17.11
N GLY A 292 -21.55 -3.70 17.49
CA GLY A 292 -21.61 -5.15 17.29
C GLY A 292 -20.53 -5.89 18.10
N PRO A 293 -20.14 -7.11 17.67
CA PRO A 293 -19.10 -7.90 18.33
C PRO A 293 -17.77 -7.13 18.46
N ARG A 294 -17.05 -7.31 19.58
CA ARG A 294 -15.74 -6.67 19.80
C ARG A 294 -14.65 -7.70 20.14
N PRO A 295 -13.52 -7.73 19.39
CA PRO A 295 -13.32 -7.02 18.13
C PRO A 295 -14.32 -7.48 17.06
N ASN A 296 -14.60 -6.63 16.07
CA ASN A 296 -15.48 -7.00 14.96
C ASN A 296 -14.87 -8.12 14.13
N VAL A 297 -13.54 -8.07 13.94
CA VAL A 297 -12.76 -9.08 13.25
C VAL A 297 -11.88 -9.80 14.27
N PRO A 298 -12.18 -11.09 14.57
CA PRO A 298 -11.35 -11.93 15.42
C PRO A 298 -9.94 -12.15 14.84
N ASP A 299 -8.98 -12.49 15.70
CA ASP A 299 -7.59 -12.70 15.29
C ASP A 299 -7.43 -13.78 14.21
N GLU A 300 -8.19 -14.86 14.31
CA GLU A 300 -8.21 -15.95 13.33
C GLU A 300 -8.63 -15.46 11.93
N ALA A 301 -9.67 -14.62 11.85
CA ALA A 301 -10.11 -14.03 10.59
C ALA A 301 -9.05 -13.07 10.03
N LEU A 302 -8.45 -12.24 10.90
CA LEU A 302 -7.35 -11.35 10.52
C LEU A 302 -6.11 -12.12 10.03
N ASP A 303 -5.76 -13.23 10.68
CA ASP A 303 -4.65 -14.11 10.28
C ASP A 303 -4.94 -14.84 8.97
N THR A 304 -6.20 -15.16 8.70
CA THR A 304 -6.61 -15.83 7.47
C THR A 304 -6.59 -14.87 6.29
N MET A 305 -7.06 -13.63 6.47
CA MET A 305 -6.89 -12.56 5.47
C MET A 305 -5.41 -12.21 5.25
N THR A 306 -4.61 -12.14 6.32
CA THR A 306 -3.16 -11.92 6.22
C THR A 306 -2.50 -13.02 5.40
N PHE A 307 -2.82 -14.28 5.69
CA PHE A 307 -2.30 -15.41 4.94
C PHE A 307 -2.62 -15.31 3.45
N TYR A 308 -3.87 -15.00 3.10
CA TYR A 308 -4.28 -14.79 1.71
C TYR A 308 -3.43 -13.73 1.00
N VAL A 309 -3.38 -12.51 1.55
CA VAL A 309 -2.63 -11.39 0.95
C VAL A 309 -1.13 -11.66 0.87
N SER A 310 -0.54 -12.30 1.89
CA SER A 310 0.88 -12.64 1.91
C SER A 310 1.25 -13.77 0.93
N THR A 311 0.27 -14.53 0.43
CA THR A 311 0.51 -15.69 -0.46
C THR A 311 -0.09 -15.51 -1.85
N LEU A 312 -0.44 -14.28 -2.26
CA LEU A 312 -0.77 -13.95 -3.64
C LEU A 312 0.46 -14.12 -4.55
N ALA A 313 0.30 -14.85 -5.64
CA ALA A 313 1.35 -15.02 -6.64
C ALA A 313 1.71 -13.70 -7.32
N VAL A 314 3.00 -13.54 -7.64
CA VAL A 314 3.43 -12.52 -8.60
C VAL A 314 3.32 -13.12 -10.01
N PRO A 315 2.53 -12.54 -10.93
CA PRO A 315 2.48 -13.04 -12.29
C PRO A 315 3.84 -13.00 -12.97
N GLU A 316 4.13 -14.01 -13.76
CA GLU A 316 5.32 -14.01 -14.61
C GLU A 316 5.28 -12.84 -15.59
N ARG A 317 6.44 -12.23 -15.82
CA ARG A 317 6.61 -11.21 -16.87
C ARG A 317 6.28 -11.84 -18.21
N ARG A 318 5.43 -11.16 -18.97
CA ARG A 318 5.13 -11.53 -20.34
C ARG A 318 6.20 -11.00 -21.29
N ASP A 319 6.41 -11.72 -22.38
CA ASP A 319 7.19 -11.26 -23.53
C ASP A 319 8.61 -10.77 -23.17
N VAL A 320 9.28 -11.39 -22.20
CA VAL A 320 10.63 -11.01 -21.74
C VAL A 320 11.72 -11.08 -22.82
N ALA A 321 11.43 -11.78 -23.92
CA ALA A 321 12.29 -11.85 -25.10
C ALA A 321 11.96 -10.79 -26.17
N ASN A 322 10.81 -10.12 -26.09
CA ASN A 322 10.40 -9.11 -27.06
C ASN A 322 11.32 -7.88 -26.94
N PRO A 323 11.97 -7.42 -28.03
CA PRO A 323 12.81 -6.23 -28.03
C PRO A 323 12.13 -4.96 -27.50
N GLU A 324 10.82 -4.81 -27.69
CA GLU A 324 10.05 -3.66 -27.18
C GLU A 324 9.90 -3.67 -25.65
N VAL A 325 9.91 -4.85 -25.03
CA VAL A 325 9.82 -5.02 -23.55
C VAL A 325 11.18 -4.86 -22.87
N ARG A 326 12.26 -4.97 -23.66
CA ARG A 326 13.65 -4.81 -23.19
C ARG A 326 14.17 -3.38 -23.30
N ARG A 327 13.43 -2.49 -23.97
CA ARG A 327 13.78 -1.08 -24.17
C ARG A 327 13.30 -0.19 -23.04
#